data_AF-A0A820S405-F1
#
_entry.id   AF-A0A820S405-F1
#
_cell.length_a   1.000
_cell.length_b   1.000
_cell.length_c   1.000
_cell.angle_alpha   90.00
_cell.angle_beta   90.00
_cell.angle_gamma   90.00
#
_symmetry.space_group_name_H-M   'P 1'
#
loop_
_entity.id
_entity.type
_entity.pdbx_description
1 polymer ?
#
loop_
_entity_poly.entity_id
_entity_poly.type
_entity_poly.pdbx_seq_one_letter_code
_entity_poly.pdbx_strand_id
1 'polypeptide(L)'
;MELNRPNPSLVKNLPKLLKTLVQPKQIVAQIGSPQCSLCKYVVSYIDTVIQNNKSEAAIEAALEKVCGILPAPIRAPCITFVDTYGPVLVQLIEKYGTPDKVCNALQMCHNGTESTQSIT
;
A
#
# COMPACT_ATOMS: atom_id res chain seq x y z
N MET A 1 -8.64 -53.39 -23.95
CA MET A 1 -8.84 -51.95 -23.69
C MET A 1 -8.77 -51.73 -22.19
N GLU A 2 -7.56 -51.58 -21.65
CA GLU A 2 -7.39 -51.20 -20.24
C GLU A 2 -7.09 -49.70 -20.23
N LEU A 3 -8.11 -48.90 -19.92
CA LEU A 3 -8.00 -47.44 -19.86
C LEU A 3 -7.11 -47.05 -18.69
N ASN A 4 -6.13 -46.18 -18.99
CA ASN A 4 -5.55 -45.12 -18.16
C ASN A 4 -6.30 -44.89 -16.82
N ARG A 5 -6.06 -45.76 -15.83
CA ARG A 5 -6.69 -45.62 -14.52
C ARG A 5 -5.86 -44.60 -13.73
N PRO A 6 -6.43 -43.43 -13.37
CA PRO A 6 -5.68 -42.43 -12.63
C PRO A 6 -5.21 -43.01 -11.30
N ASN A 7 -3.95 -42.76 -10.98
CA ASN A 7 -3.32 -43.26 -9.76
C ASN A 7 -4.14 -42.84 -8.53
N PRO A 8 -4.60 -43.79 -7.68
CA PRO A 8 -5.52 -43.52 -6.57
C PRO A 8 -4.95 -42.54 -5.53
N SER A 9 -3.62 -42.46 -5.41
CA SER A 9 -2.95 -41.53 -4.52
C SER A 9 -3.02 -40.09 -5.01
N LEU A 10 -3.05 -39.87 -6.33
CA LEU A 10 -3.12 -38.54 -6.92
C LEU A 10 -4.53 -37.95 -6.77
N VAL A 11 -5.57 -38.75 -7.04
CA VAL A 11 -6.97 -38.30 -6.91
C VAL A 11 -7.35 -38.01 -5.45
N LYS A 12 -6.78 -38.76 -4.49
CA LYS A 12 -7.05 -38.54 -3.06
C LYS A 12 -6.42 -37.26 -2.51
N ASN A 13 -5.29 -36.83 -3.08
CA ASN A 13 -4.59 -35.62 -2.67
C ASN A 13 -4.99 -34.38 -3.48
N LEU A 14 -5.63 -34.55 -4.64
CA LEU A 14 -6.15 -33.47 -5.48
C LEU A 14 -6.94 -32.39 -4.72
N PRO A 15 -7.95 -32.72 -3.86
CA PRO A 15 -8.68 -31.70 -3.12
C PRO A 15 -7.82 -30.96 -2.07
N LYS A 16 -6.77 -31.59 -1.54
CA LYS A 16 -5.82 -30.95 -0.61
C LYS A 16 -4.91 -29.97 -1.36
N LEU A 17 -4.44 -30.35 -2.55
CA LEU A 17 -3.62 -29.49 -3.41
C LEU A 17 -4.42 -28.27 -3.90
N LEU A 18 -5.67 -28.45 -4.32
CA LEU A 18 -6.54 -27.33 -4.70
C LEU A 18 -6.78 -26.36 -3.53
N LYS A 19 -6.99 -26.87 -2.31
CA LYS A 19 -7.13 -26.02 -1.11
C LYS A 19 -5.87 -25.22 -0.77
N THR A 20 -4.68 -25.76 -1.01
CA THR A 20 -3.41 -25.04 -0.82
C THR A 20 -3.23 -23.91 -1.85
N LEU A 21 -3.68 -24.12 -3.08
CA LEU A 21 -3.56 -23.17 -4.19
C LEU A 21 -4.64 -22.07 -4.17
N VAL A 22 -5.81 -22.35 -3.58
CA VAL A 22 -6.93 -21.42 -3.45
C VAL A 22 -7.06 -20.92 -2.00
N GLN A 23 -5.95 -20.62 -1.33
CA GLN A 23 -6.00 -19.94 -0.03
C GLN A 23 -6.25 -18.44 -0.25
N PRO A 24 -7.41 -17.87 0.15
CA PRO A 24 -7.68 -16.44 0.01
C PRO A 24 -6.81 -15.55 0.93
N LYS A 25 -5.93 -16.15 1.76
CA LYS A 25 -5.12 -15.47 2.76
C LYS A 25 -3.94 -14.65 2.19
N GLN A 26 -3.76 -14.61 0.86
CA GLN A 26 -2.58 -14.01 0.23
C GLN A 26 -2.88 -13.06 -0.93
N ILE A 27 -4.12 -13.00 -1.42
CA ILE A 27 -4.46 -12.16 -2.60
C ILE A 27 -4.66 -10.68 -2.19
N VAL A 28 -4.87 -10.41 -0.90
CA VAL A 28 -4.99 -9.05 -0.33
C VAL A 28 -3.71 -8.54 0.33
N ALA A 29 -2.62 -9.33 0.33
CA ALA A 29 -1.39 -9.01 1.06
C ALA A 29 -0.39 -8.16 0.27
N GLN A 30 -0.67 -7.85 -1.01
CA GLN A 30 0.23 -7.10 -1.90
C GLN A 30 -0.46 -5.95 -2.65
N ILE A 31 -1.79 -5.81 -2.55
CA ILE A 31 -2.45 -4.55 -2.86
C ILE A 31 -2.42 -3.79 -1.54
N GLY A 32 -1.48 -2.86 -1.39
CA GLY A 32 -1.42 -2.00 -0.20
C GLY A 32 -2.81 -1.45 0.10
N SER A 33 -3.13 -1.27 1.39
CA SER A 33 -4.40 -0.66 1.78
C SER A 33 -4.66 0.60 0.94
N PRO A 34 -5.92 0.98 0.65
CA PRO A 34 -6.20 2.21 -0.12
C PRO A 34 -5.50 3.44 0.48
N GLN A 35 -5.30 3.44 1.80
CA GLN A 35 -4.50 4.42 2.53
C GLN A 35 -2.99 4.33 2.23
N CYS A 36 -2.41 3.13 2.19
CA CYS A 36 -1.01 2.93 1.77
C CYS A 36 -0.79 3.42 0.33
N SER A 37 -1.70 3.08 -0.58
CA SER A 37 -1.62 3.48 -1.98
C SER A 37 -1.70 5.00 -2.15
N LEU A 38 -2.64 5.65 -1.45
CA LEU A 38 -2.77 7.11 -1.45
C LEU A 38 -1.55 7.79 -0.84
N CYS A 39 -1.06 7.28 0.30
CA CYS A 39 0.14 7.81 0.94
C CYS A 39 1.35 7.73 0.02
N LYS A 40 1.62 6.56 -0.58
CA LYS A 40 2.76 6.40 -1.48
C LYS A 40 2.66 7.33 -2.68
N TYR A 41 1.47 7.49 -3.24
CA TYR A 41 1.25 8.42 -4.34
C TYR A 41 1.57 9.87 -3.95
N VAL A 42 1.03 10.33 -2.82
CA VAL A 42 1.25 11.70 -2.34
C VAL A 42 2.74 11.96 -2.07
N VAL A 43 3.41 11.04 -1.36
CA VAL A 43 4.82 11.20 -1.03
C VAL A 43 5.70 11.11 -2.27
N SER A 44 5.41 10.21 -3.22
CA SER A 44 6.14 10.13 -4.49
C SER A 44 5.98 11.39 -5.34
N TYR A 45 4.79 11.98 -5.37
CA TYR A 45 4.57 13.25 -6.07
C TYR A 45 5.42 14.36 -5.45
N ILE A 46 5.39 14.49 -4.11
CA ILE A 46 6.16 15.50 -3.40
C ILE A 46 7.65 15.32 -3.66
N ASP A 47 8.19 14.11 -3.49
CA ASP A 47 9.60 13.78 -3.76
C ASP A 47 10.00 14.16 -5.20
N THR A 48 9.11 13.90 -6.17
CA THR A 48 9.31 14.28 -7.57
C THR A 48 9.30 15.79 -7.78
N VAL A 49 8.44 16.55 -7.10
CA VAL A 49 8.33 18.00 -7.26
C VAL A 49 9.48 18.73 -6.57
N ILE A 50 9.83 18.30 -5.36
CA ILE A 50 10.83 18.99 -4.54
C ILE A 50 12.26 18.59 -4.91
N GLN A 51 12.46 17.40 -5.49
CA GLN A 51 13.77 16.86 -5.84
C GLN A 51 14.73 16.91 -4.64
N ASN A 52 15.70 17.83 -4.65
CA ASN A 52 16.68 18.02 -3.58
C ASN A 52 16.26 19.07 -2.53
N ASN A 53 15.21 19.85 -2.80
CA ASN A 53 14.76 20.93 -1.90
C ASN A 53 13.80 20.41 -0.83
N LYS A 54 14.34 19.78 0.21
CA LYS A 54 13.56 19.22 1.32
C LYS A 54 13.20 20.23 2.41
N SER A 55 13.13 21.52 2.08
CA SER A 55 12.64 22.54 3.01
C SER A 55 11.15 22.34 3.29
N GLU A 56 10.73 22.58 4.53
CA GLU A 56 9.32 22.61 4.95
C GLU A 56 8.42 23.33 3.94
N ALA A 57 8.76 24.58 3.58
CA ALA A 57 7.98 25.38 2.64
C ALA A 57 7.84 24.75 1.25
N ALA A 58 8.85 24.00 0.78
CA ALA A 58 8.79 23.31 -0.50
C ALA A 58 7.87 22.08 -0.43
N ILE A 59 7.88 21.37 0.71
CA ILE A 59 7.02 20.21 0.95
C ILE A 59 5.56 20.64 1.10
N GLU A 60 5.29 21.71 1.86
CA GLU A 60 3.94 22.29 2.01
C GLU A 60 3.36 22.72 0.66
N ALA A 61 4.14 23.47 -0.14
CA ALA A 61 3.70 23.91 -1.46
C ALA A 61 3.43 22.73 -2.43
N ALA A 62 4.08 21.59 -2.24
CA ALA A 62 3.81 20.37 -3.01
C ALA A 62 2.55 19.63 -2.51
N LEU A 63 2.33 19.58 -1.20
CA LEU A 63 1.12 19.03 -0.58
C LEU A 63 -0.15 19.78 -1.03
N GLU A 64 -0.09 21.10 -1.16
CA GLU A 64 -1.23 21.89 -1.65
C GLU A 64 -1.61 21.56 -3.11
N LYS A 65 -0.64 21.13 -3.91
CA LYS A 65 -0.83 20.88 -5.35
C LYS A 65 -1.25 19.45 -5.68
N VAL A 66 -0.86 18.47 -4.85
CA VAL A 66 -1.03 17.04 -5.17
C VAL A 66 -2.49 16.62 -5.36
N CYS A 67 -3.43 17.20 -4.61
CA CYS A 67 -4.85 16.89 -4.79
C CYS A 67 -5.45 17.59 -6.02
N GLY A 68 -4.78 18.62 -6.53
CA GLY A 68 -5.15 19.35 -7.74
C GLY A 68 -4.99 18.50 -9.01
N ILE A 69 -3.99 17.61 -9.04
CA ILE A 69 -3.66 16.77 -10.20
C ILE A 69 -4.45 15.46 -10.27
N LEU A 70 -5.14 15.09 -9.20
CA LEU A 70 -5.90 13.84 -9.14
C LEU A 70 -7.27 13.98 -9.83
N PRO A 71 -7.80 12.90 -10.43
CA PRO A 71 -9.15 12.87 -10.97
C PRO A 71 -10.21 13.24 -9.92
N ALA A 72 -11.31 13.83 -10.36
CA ALA A 72 -12.44 14.26 -9.52
C ALA A 72 -12.87 13.27 -8.42
N PRO A 73 -13.04 11.94 -8.68
CA PRO A 73 -13.46 11.01 -7.64
C PRO A 73 -12.47 10.83 -6.48
N ILE A 74 -11.18 11.16 -6.68
CA ILE A 74 -10.11 10.95 -5.70
C ILE A 74 -9.68 12.27 -5.04
N ARG A 75 -10.09 13.42 -5.60
CA ARG A 75 -9.71 14.73 -5.05
C ARG A 75 -10.19 14.94 -3.61
N ALA A 76 -11.46 14.64 -3.31
CA ALA A 76 -12.00 14.76 -1.96
C ALA A 76 -11.25 13.91 -0.92
N PRO A 77 -11.05 12.58 -1.12
CA PRO A 77 -10.28 11.78 -0.17
C PRO A 77 -8.80 12.20 -0.08
N CYS A 78 -8.21 12.72 -1.17
CA CYS A 78 -6.86 13.31 -1.10
C CYS A 78 -6.81 14.54 -0.20
N ILE A 79 -7.75 15.47 -0.34
CA ILE A 79 -7.81 16.68 0.49
C ILE A 79 -7.91 16.28 1.96
N THR A 80 -8.85 15.40 2.31
CA THR A 80 -8.96 14.88 3.68
C THR A 80 -7.66 14.23 4.17
N PHE A 81 -6.97 13.49 3.31
CA PHE A 81 -5.68 12.89 3.65
C PHE A 81 -4.59 13.93 3.91
N VAL A 82 -4.46 14.95 3.04
CA VAL A 82 -3.47 16.03 3.18
C VAL A 82 -3.79 16.90 4.40
N ASP A 83 -5.05 17.22 4.66
CA ASP A 83 -5.45 17.96 5.87
C ASP A 83 -5.12 17.18 7.16
N THR A 84 -5.35 15.87 7.15
CA THR A 84 -5.13 15.02 8.34
C THR A 84 -3.64 14.76 8.59
N TYR A 85 -2.88 14.47 7.53
CA TYR A 85 -1.51 13.97 7.64
C TYR A 85 -0.45 14.98 7.17
N GLY A 86 -0.81 16.10 6.55
CA GLY A 86 0.10 17.11 6.02
C GLY A 86 1.19 17.54 7.01
N PRO A 87 0.85 17.97 8.24
CA PRO A 87 1.85 18.41 9.23
C PRO A 87 2.87 17.33 9.60
N VAL A 88 2.43 16.07 9.68
CA VAL A 88 3.34 14.94 9.98
C VAL A 88 4.10 14.49 8.72
N LEU A 89 3.50 14.59 7.53
CA LEU A 89 4.14 14.30 6.26
C LEU A 89 5.33 15.22 6.00
N VAL A 90 5.22 16.52 6.31
CA VAL A 90 6.34 17.47 6.25
C VAL A 90 7.56 16.92 7.01
N GLN A 91 7.37 16.61 8.29
CA GLN A 91 8.46 16.11 9.15
C GLN A 91 9.00 14.75 8.69
N LEU A 92 8.12 13.84 8.26
CA LEU A 92 8.52 12.51 7.82
C LEU A 92 9.26 12.56 6.47
N ILE A 93 8.85 13.41 5.54
CA ILE A 93 9.49 13.57 4.23
C ILE A 93 10.87 14.21 4.40
N GLU A 94 10.98 15.24 5.25
CA GLU A 94 12.27 15.84 5.59
C GLU A 94 13.25 14.81 6.17
N LYS A 95 12.76 13.97 7.10
CA LYS A 95 13.58 12.96 7.79
C LYS A 95 13.92 11.72 6.97
N TYR A 96 12.95 11.15 6.25
CA TYR A 96 13.08 9.83 5.62
C TYR A 96 13.18 9.89 4.09
N GLY A 97 12.57 10.89 3.47
CA GLY A 97 12.66 11.18 2.04
C GLY A 97 12.11 10.14 1.07
N THR A 98 11.68 8.94 1.50
CA THR A 98 11.18 7.91 0.58
C THR A 98 9.75 7.50 0.91
N PRO A 99 8.89 7.24 -0.11
CA PRO A 99 7.48 6.91 0.08
C PRO A 99 7.27 5.68 0.96
N ASP A 100 8.08 4.63 0.79
CA ASP A 100 7.98 3.44 1.64
C ASP A 100 8.28 3.74 3.11
N LYS A 101 9.32 4.52 3.41
CA LYS A 101 9.66 4.82 4.81
C LYS A 101 8.62 5.73 5.45
N VAL A 102 8.16 6.75 4.75
CA VAL A 102 7.14 7.68 5.24
C VAL A 102 5.83 6.95 5.51
N CYS A 103 5.35 6.17 4.54
CA CYS A 103 4.05 5.49 4.67
C CYS A 103 4.07 4.30 5.63
N ASN A 104 5.22 3.65 5.82
CA ASN A 104 5.41 2.68 6.90
C ASN A 104 5.48 3.37 8.28
N ALA A 105 6.10 4.55 8.38
CA ALA A 105 6.13 5.32 9.63
C ALA A 105 4.73 5.78 10.07
N LEU A 106 3.84 6.06 9.12
CA LEU A 106 2.41 6.29 9.37
C LEU A 106 1.59 5.01 9.62
N GLN A 107 2.24 3.84 9.60
CA GLN A 107 1.60 2.51 9.76
C GLN A 107 0.49 2.24 8.73
N MET A 108 0.50 2.97 7.61
CA MET A 108 -0.50 2.81 6.54
C MET A 108 -0.16 1.63 5.65
N CYS A 109 1.12 1.35 5.48
CA CYS A 109 1.65 0.20 4.76
C CYS A 109 2.13 -0.84 5.79
N HIS A 110 1.61 -2.06 5.69
CA HIS A 110 2.19 -3.22 6.37
C HIS A 110 3.03 -3.99 5.36
N ASN A 111 4.31 -4.18 5.67
CA ASN A 111 5.12 -5.16 4.96
C ASN A 111 4.56 -6.54 5.34
N GLY A 112 4.40 -7.44 4.38
CA GLY A 112 3.65 -8.71 4.50
C GLY A 112 4.23 -9.77 5.45
N THR A 113 4.74 -9.37 6.60
CA THR A 113 5.17 -10.25 7.70
C THR A 113 4.69 -9.62 9.01
N GLU A 114 3.64 -10.22 9.56
CA GLU A 114 3.17 -10.06 10.94
C GLU A 114 2.30 -8.82 11.27
N SER A 115 0.99 -9.02 11.17
CA SER A 115 0.04 -8.45 12.12
C SER A 115 -0.92 -9.56 12.55
N THR A 116 -0.42 -10.39 13.47
CA THR A 116 -1.28 -11.09 14.41
C THR A 116 -1.56 -10.10 15.54
N GLN A 117 -2.84 -9.96 15.89
CA GLN A 117 -3.43 -9.22 17.04
C GLN A 117 -3.54 -7.70 16.84
N SER A 118 -4.71 -7.05 16.94
CA SER A 118 -5.93 -7.34 17.72
C SER A 118 -7.17 -6.94 16.93
N ILE A 119 -8.31 -7.63 17.05
CA ILE A 119 -9.38 -7.27 17.99
C ILE A 119 -10.06 -8.55 18.48
N THR A 120 -10.31 -8.55 19.80
CA THR A 120 -11.05 -9.51 20.65
C THR A 120 -12.25 -10.19 20.02
#